data_AF-A0A015MS28-F1
#
_entry.id   AF-A0A015MS28-F1
#
_cell.length_a   1.000
_cell.length_b   1.000
_cell.length_c   1.000
_cell.angle_alpha   90.00
_cell.angle_beta   90.00
_cell.angle_gamma   90.00
#
_symmetry.space_group_name_H-M   'P 1'
#
loop_
_entity.id
_entity.type
_entity.pdbx_description
1 polymer ?
#
loop_
_entity_poly.entity_id
_entity_poly.type
_entity_poly.pdbx_seq_one_letter_code
_entity_poly.pdbx_strand_id
1 'polypeptide(L)'
;MSGQDSAENKQMTSYAKVVSPQRQNSPPSQNIVSQPSSSTSSSVTTSPPALLKQEKIDQTQWRTAEWFGNDEYWQNDLVRWIILVLEERKSSEQKNIEIGLDIIKNETDEIFNARMINSYSYNFCLDLIKRCKDIRDSNFDDKKRNELLDFIFNYLQIIFENANLIIKTIGQMSVEQRSVLRFMTHQKIQAKIAFLRTTLKTHKTSHDMEGYHCITNPYYAELLKQKKAVTNELLAENDRLRKQNSELLSQADQTETSHTRELIDDYNKITFNFDKMKSEYETQIKQLQEHNDKMKSEYETQIKELQEHNDKMKSEYETQIKHQKSEYVTQINQLQERESKIKPEYEERVNRLQECNDKMKLFYEEHISQLQEEANELRKEAKSANDEASGYQAALGSATNVRWSDDTFNNPIQLTKDIEKFQYLLADFTKVKGKSIKIDENAAKNLLTKYECKTNLNSKEIKNYLAAALQRMILETIFNNADNLYSFSENSKTFADGHLESYIVYHTQNLVWYTNQLAKRREGKDSITTITPVKIRQQA
;
A
#
# COMPACT_ATOMS: atom_id res chain seq x y z
N MET A 1 -10.85 13.17 30.27
CA MET A 1 -10.40 14.15 29.27
C MET A 1 -9.12 13.61 28.66
N SER A 2 -9.21 13.16 27.40
CA SER A 2 -8.15 12.87 26.39
C SER A 2 -6.72 12.79 26.92
N GLY A 3 -6.03 11.64 26.95
CA GLY A 3 -5.84 10.61 25.91
C GLY A 3 -4.34 10.60 25.56
N GLN A 4 -3.54 9.82 26.32
CA GLN A 4 -2.87 8.55 25.95
C GLN A 4 -1.61 8.69 25.07
N ASP A 5 -0.47 8.33 25.67
CA ASP A 5 0.53 7.31 25.26
C ASP A 5 0.95 7.21 23.78
N SER A 6 2.17 6.88 23.33
CA SER A 6 3.50 6.56 23.87
C SER A 6 4.38 6.31 22.62
N ALA A 7 5.58 6.91 22.50
CA ALA A 7 6.89 6.24 22.47
C ALA A 7 7.20 5.36 21.21
N GLU A 8 8.17 5.81 20.39
CA GLU A 8 9.47 5.14 20.10
C GLU A 8 9.44 4.13 18.92
N ASN A 9 10.41 3.97 18.00
CA ASN A 9 11.80 4.42 17.79
C ASN A 9 12.26 3.95 16.37
N LYS A 10 13.43 4.45 15.92
CA LYS A 10 14.43 3.89 14.99
C LYS A 10 14.48 4.31 13.50
N GLN A 11 15.55 5.10 13.23
CA GLN A 11 16.70 4.84 12.33
C GLN A 11 16.44 4.56 10.83
N MET A 12 17.25 4.98 9.85
CA MET A 12 18.42 5.85 9.71
C MET A 12 18.69 5.95 8.19
N THR A 13 19.26 7.08 7.75
CA THR A 13 20.11 7.28 6.57
C THR A 13 19.56 7.14 5.14
N SER A 14 19.27 8.32 4.58
CA SER A 14 19.44 8.69 3.17
C SER A 14 20.88 9.13 2.88
N TYR A 15 21.36 8.93 1.64
CA TYR A 15 22.34 9.68 0.81
C TYR A 15 22.65 8.73 -0.37
N ALA A 16 22.50 9.07 -1.65
CA ALA A 16 23.19 10.15 -2.34
C ALA A 16 22.44 10.65 -3.60
N LYS A 17 22.82 11.85 -4.02
CA LYS A 17 22.25 12.72 -5.05
C LYS A 17 23.42 13.24 -5.90
N VAL A 18 23.46 13.02 -7.22
CA VAL A 18 24.26 13.77 -8.23
C VAL A 18 23.58 13.51 -9.60
N VAL A 19 22.83 14.44 -10.22
CA VAL A 19 23.15 15.70 -10.93
C VAL A 19 23.79 15.49 -12.33
N SER A 20 23.02 15.78 -13.39
CA SER A 20 23.37 16.06 -14.81
C SER A 20 24.26 17.33 -14.95
N PRO A 21 24.59 17.97 -16.11
CA PRO A 21 24.34 17.74 -17.57
C PRO A 21 25.56 18.15 -18.49
N GLN A 22 25.28 18.53 -19.77
CA GLN A 22 26.11 19.21 -20.83
C GLN A 22 26.86 18.30 -21.83
N ARG A 23 26.78 18.40 -23.17
CA ARG A 23 26.71 19.45 -24.24
C ARG A 23 28.09 19.97 -24.71
N GLN A 24 28.17 20.23 -26.03
CA GLN A 24 29.18 20.97 -26.85
C GLN A 24 30.15 20.06 -27.64
N ASN A 25 30.38 20.27 -28.95
CA ASN A 25 31.09 21.42 -29.54
C ASN A 25 30.81 21.63 -31.06
N SER A 26 31.00 22.88 -31.49
CA SER A 26 31.47 23.36 -32.82
C SER A 26 32.49 24.49 -32.52
N PRO A 27 33.11 25.23 -33.47
CA PRO A 27 33.69 25.00 -34.81
C PRO A 27 35.22 25.38 -34.80
N PRO A 28 35.96 25.74 -35.90
CA PRO A 28 35.93 27.13 -36.47
C PRO A 28 36.42 27.38 -37.95
N SER A 29 35.97 28.51 -38.54
CA SER A 29 36.66 29.56 -39.37
C SER A 29 37.43 29.23 -40.68
N GLN A 30 37.52 30.05 -41.75
CA GLN A 30 37.73 31.52 -41.90
C GLN A 30 37.32 32.07 -43.32
N ASN A 31 36.86 33.35 -43.32
CA ASN A 31 37.19 34.53 -44.18
C ASN A 31 37.38 34.37 -45.73
N ILE A 32 36.93 35.26 -46.63
CA ILE A 32 37.21 36.71 -46.71
C ILE A 32 36.12 37.44 -47.54
N VAL A 33 35.80 38.66 -47.07
CA VAL A 33 35.02 39.74 -47.68
C VAL A 33 35.83 40.48 -48.75
N SER A 34 35.24 40.88 -49.88
CA SER A 34 35.29 42.26 -50.42
C SER A 34 34.54 42.46 -51.75
N GLN A 35 33.61 43.41 -51.70
CA GLN A 35 32.87 44.18 -52.72
C GLN A 35 33.77 44.83 -53.81
N PRO A 36 33.25 45.42 -54.94
CA PRO A 36 32.13 46.38 -54.96
C PRO A 36 31.13 46.41 -56.16
N SER A 37 30.02 47.09 -55.86
CA SER A 37 29.06 47.94 -56.63
C SER A 37 29.26 48.13 -58.14
N SER A 38 28.25 48.41 -58.99
CA SER A 38 26.82 48.76 -58.84
C SER A 38 26.23 48.95 -60.25
N SER A 39 25.00 48.49 -60.52
CA SER A 39 23.96 49.24 -61.28
C SER A 39 22.72 48.37 -61.56
N THR A 40 21.62 48.72 -60.88
CA THR A 40 20.23 48.83 -61.36
C THR A 40 19.66 47.78 -62.34
N SER A 41 18.80 46.86 -61.84
CA SER A 41 17.35 46.82 -62.16
C SER A 41 16.69 45.57 -61.55
N SER A 42 15.77 45.80 -60.62
CA SER A 42 14.53 45.04 -60.35
C SER A 42 14.38 43.62 -60.91
N SER A 43 14.63 42.62 -60.06
CA SER A 43 13.94 41.33 -60.08
C SER A 43 13.71 40.87 -58.63
N VAL A 44 12.48 41.01 -58.14
CA VAL A 44 12.07 40.45 -56.85
C VAL A 44 11.86 38.95 -57.06
N THR A 45 12.90 38.19 -56.80
CA THR A 45 12.84 36.75 -56.58
C THR A 45 12.83 36.53 -55.08
N THR A 46 11.64 36.48 -54.47
CA THR A 46 11.49 35.98 -53.10
C THR A 46 11.25 34.49 -53.14
N SER A 47 12.28 33.74 -52.77
CA SER A 47 12.24 32.33 -52.41
C SER A 47 11.22 32.04 -51.28
N PRO A 48 10.78 30.79 -51.17
CA PRO A 48 9.43 30.42 -50.74
C PRO A 48 9.22 30.46 -49.21
N PRO A 49 7.97 30.67 -48.76
CA PRO A 49 7.59 30.40 -47.37
C PRO A 49 7.77 28.91 -47.06
N ALA A 50 8.42 28.66 -45.93
CA ALA A 50 8.43 27.44 -45.11
C ALA A 50 7.79 26.18 -45.72
N LEU A 51 8.64 25.16 -45.95
CA LEU A 51 8.27 23.75 -46.14
C LEU A 51 7.32 23.28 -45.03
N LEU A 52 6.02 23.45 -45.27
CA LEU A 52 4.97 22.66 -44.66
C LEU A 52 5.19 21.21 -45.10
N LYS A 53 5.16 20.29 -44.13
CA LYS A 53 5.27 18.85 -44.33
C LYS A 53 4.43 18.42 -45.53
N GLN A 54 5.10 17.94 -46.58
CA GLN A 54 4.49 17.47 -47.80
C GLN A 54 3.77 16.15 -47.49
N GLU A 55 2.48 16.21 -47.14
CA GLU A 55 1.63 15.02 -47.10
C GLU A 55 1.59 14.43 -48.51
N LYS A 56 1.98 13.16 -48.60
CA LYS A 56 2.01 12.39 -49.84
C LYS A 56 0.56 12.30 -50.36
N ILE A 57 0.30 12.82 -51.56
CA ILE A 57 -1.04 12.78 -52.17
C ILE A 57 -1.51 11.33 -52.24
N ASP A 58 -2.64 11.03 -51.59
CA ASP A 58 -3.24 9.70 -51.57
C ASP A 58 -3.75 9.30 -52.97
N GLN A 59 -3.73 8.01 -53.30
CA GLN A 59 -4.21 7.49 -54.59
C GLN A 59 -5.68 7.85 -54.83
N THR A 60 -6.46 8.00 -53.76
CA THR A 60 -7.84 8.50 -53.78
C THR A 60 -7.91 9.97 -54.22
N GLN A 61 -7.02 10.83 -53.71
CA GLN A 61 -6.93 12.24 -54.10
C GLN A 61 -6.53 12.38 -55.58
N TRP A 62 -5.64 11.51 -56.07
CA TRP A 62 -5.27 11.46 -57.49
C TRP A 62 -6.44 11.05 -58.38
N ARG A 63 -7.21 10.02 -58.01
CA ARG A 63 -8.42 9.62 -58.76
C ARG A 63 -9.48 10.72 -58.79
N THR A 64 -9.66 11.44 -57.67
CA THR A 64 -10.56 12.61 -57.63
C THR A 64 -10.05 13.73 -58.53
N ALA A 65 -8.74 14.02 -58.57
CA ALA A 65 -8.17 15.02 -59.47
C ALA A 65 -8.26 14.60 -60.97
N GLU A 66 -8.06 13.33 -61.28
CA GLU A 66 -8.22 12.76 -62.62
C GLU A 66 -9.68 12.81 -63.09
N TRP A 67 -10.64 12.72 -62.17
CA TRP A 67 -12.06 12.90 -62.49
C TRP A 67 -12.39 14.33 -62.96
N PHE A 68 -11.75 15.36 -62.42
CA PHE A 68 -11.78 16.71 -63.00
C PHE A 68 -11.05 16.79 -64.37
N GLY A 69 -10.31 15.73 -64.72
CA GLY A 69 -9.52 15.53 -65.93
C GLY A 69 -10.34 15.18 -67.18
N ASN A 70 -11.29 14.26 -67.05
CA ASN A 70 -11.92 13.55 -68.18
C ASN A 70 -13.33 14.08 -68.49
N ASP A 71 -13.45 15.00 -69.45
CA ASP A 71 -14.70 15.19 -70.20
C ASP A 71 -14.53 16.01 -71.48
N GLU A 72 -15.30 15.67 -72.50
CA GLU A 72 -15.36 16.41 -73.76
C GLU A 72 -16.28 17.64 -73.63
N TYR A 73 -17.30 17.59 -72.76
CA TYR A 73 -18.29 18.66 -72.61
C TYR A 73 -17.88 19.73 -71.60
N TRP A 74 -17.83 20.99 -72.04
CA TRP A 74 -17.46 22.13 -71.18
C TRP A 74 -18.48 22.36 -70.04
N GLN A 75 -19.74 21.96 -70.23
CA GLN A 75 -20.77 22.04 -69.20
C GLN A 75 -20.42 21.17 -67.99
N ASN A 76 -19.76 20.03 -68.21
CA ASN A 76 -19.34 19.15 -67.12
C ASN A 76 -18.17 19.75 -66.35
N ASP A 77 -17.25 20.45 -67.03
CA ASP A 77 -16.19 21.23 -66.38
C ASP A 77 -16.75 22.39 -65.54
N LEU A 78 -17.81 23.05 -66.02
CA LEU A 78 -18.54 24.08 -65.26
C LEU A 78 -19.17 23.50 -63.99
N VAL A 79 -19.94 22.42 -64.13
CA VAL A 79 -20.64 21.77 -63.01
C VAL A 79 -19.62 21.27 -61.98
N ARG A 80 -18.49 20.71 -62.42
CA ARG A 80 -17.35 20.32 -61.58
C ARG A 80 -16.76 21.53 -60.84
N TRP A 81 -16.58 22.65 -61.53
CA TRP A 81 -16.08 23.88 -60.90
C TRP A 81 -17.02 24.36 -59.77
N ILE A 82 -18.33 24.22 -59.94
CA ILE A 82 -19.33 24.57 -58.92
C ILE A 82 -19.21 23.67 -57.68
N ILE A 83 -18.92 22.37 -57.82
CA ILE A 83 -18.66 21.48 -56.67
C ILE A 83 -17.48 22.01 -55.83
N LEU A 84 -16.39 22.43 -56.47
CA LEU A 84 -15.21 22.97 -55.76
C LEU A 84 -15.49 24.29 -55.03
N VAL A 85 -16.45 25.06 -55.53
CA VAL A 85 -16.91 26.29 -54.89
C VAL A 85 -17.80 25.98 -53.69
N LEU A 86 -18.69 25.00 -53.79
CA LEU A 86 -19.56 24.59 -52.69
C LEU A 86 -18.77 24.00 -51.51
N GLU A 87 -17.61 23.39 -51.76
CA GLU A 87 -16.76 22.86 -50.69
C GLU A 87 -15.85 23.90 -50.03
N GLU A 88 -15.81 25.14 -50.51
CA GLU A 88 -14.94 26.16 -49.91
C GLU A 88 -15.64 26.91 -48.77
N ARG A 89 -15.32 26.49 -47.54
CA ARG A 89 -15.90 27.03 -46.30
C ARG A 89 -15.21 28.28 -45.76
N LYS A 90 -14.00 28.63 -46.23
CA LYS A 90 -13.28 29.81 -45.72
C LYS A 90 -13.72 31.09 -46.44
N SER A 91 -14.01 32.13 -45.68
CA SER A 91 -14.35 33.46 -46.19
C SER A 91 -13.20 34.15 -46.96
N SER A 92 -11.96 33.72 -46.75
CA SER A 92 -10.78 34.29 -47.42
C SER A 92 -10.80 34.12 -48.93
N GLU A 93 -11.48 33.09 -49.45
CA GLU A 93 -11.58 32.81 -50.89
C GLU A 93 -12.86 33.37 -51.53
N GLN A 94 -13.76 33.97 -50.74
CA GLN A 94 -15.08 34.44 -51.20
C GLN A 94 -14.97 35.39 -52.40
N LYS A 95 -14.09 36.39 -52.32
CA LYS A 95 -13.88 37.36 -53.40
C LYS A 95 -13.38 36.72 -54.70
N ASN A 96 -12.48 35.73 -54.60
CA ASN A 96 -11.95 35.02 -55.77
C ASN A 96 -13.05 34.17 -56.44
N ILE A 97 -13.93 33.60 -55.63
CA ILE A 97 -15.04 32.78 -56.08
C ILE A 97 -16.12 33.64 -56.74
N GLU A 98 -16.46 34.81 -56.18
CA GLU A 98 -17.38 35.78 -56.78
C GLU A 98 -16.88 36.22 -58.16
N ILE A 99 -15.60 36.61 -58.26
CA ILE A 99 -14.95 36.95 -59.53
C ILE A 99 -15.02 35.77 -60.50
N GLY A 100 -14.71 34.55 -60.05
CA GLY A 100 -14.78 33.35 -60.87
C GLY A 100 -16.18 33.06 -61.41
N LEU A 101 -17.22 33.20 -60.57
CA LEU A 101 -18.61 33.04 -60.97
C LEU A 101 -19.05 34.10 -61.99
N ASP A 102 -18.60 35.34 -61.87
CA ASP A 102 -18.88 36.40 -62.84
C ASP A 102 -18.19 36.17 -64.18
N ILE A 103 -16.92 35.73 -64.17
CA ILE A 103 -16.19 35.39 -65.40
C ILE A 103 -16.90 34.24 -66.12
N ILE A 104 -17.22 33.16 -65.40
CA ILE A 104 -17.91 31.99 -65.94
C ILE A 104 -19.28 32.34 -66.50
N LYS A 105 -20.02 33.24 -65.84
CA LYS A 105 -21.30 33.74 -66.35
C LYS A 105 -21.12 34.49 -67.67
N ASN A 106 -20.20 35.45 -67.72
CA ASN A 106 -19.93 36.21 -68.94
C ASN A 106 -19.48 35.30 -70.10
N GLU A 107 -18.67 34.29 -69.78
CA GLU A 107 -18.25 33.25 -70.71
C GLU A 107 -19.43 32.41 -71.21
N THR A 108 -20.36 32.03 -70.33
CA THR A 108 -21.59 31.32 -70.69
C THR A 108 -22.51 32.17 -71.58
N ASP A 109 -22.64 33.47 -71.28
CA ASP A 109 -23.41 34.43 -72.08
C ASP A 109 -22.80 34.56 -73.50
N GLU A 110 -21.48 34.59 -73.62
CA GLU A 110 -20.78 34.66 -74.91
C GLU A 110 -21.02 33.41 -75.76
N ILE A 111 -20.92 32.20 -75.17
CA ILE A 111 -21.17 30.93 -75.86
C ILE A 111 -22.62 30.85 -76.34
N PHE A 112 -23.58 31.29 -75.52
CA PHE A 112 -24.99 31.32 -75.89
C PHE A 112 -25.27 32.30 -77.02
N ASN A 113 -24.72 33.52 -76.94
CA ASN A 113 -24.85 34.53 -78.00
C ASN A 113 -24.22 34.05 -79.33
N ALA A 114 -23.16 33.26 -79.26
CA ALA A 114 -22.55 32.59 -80.41
C ALA A 114 -23.36 31.39 -80.95
N ARG A 115 -24.54 31.10 -80.38
CA ARG A 115 -25.43 29.97 -80.71
C ARG A 115 -24.76 28.59 -80.59
N MET A 116 -23.76 28.48 -79.72
CA MET A 116 -23.01 27.25 -79.52
C MET A 116 -23.66 26.29 -78.52
N ILE A 117 -24.56 26.82 -77.68
CA ILE A 117 -25.42 26.03 -76.80
C ILE A 117 -26.88 26.43 -76.99
N ASN A 118 -27.78 25.48 -76.74
CA ASN A 118 -29.21 25.75 -76.76
C ASN A 118 -29.64 26.51 -75.49
N SER A 119 -30.86 27.05 -75.52
CA SER A 119 -31.44 27.81 -74.40
C SER A 119 -31.59 26.98 -73.13
N TYR A 120 -31.78 25.66 -73.23
CA TYR A 120 -31.89 24.77 -72.09
C TYR A 120 -30.57 24.66 -71.31
N SER A 121 -29.46 24.38 -71.99
CA SER A 121 -28.13 24.32 -71.39
C SER A 121 -27.71 25.67 -70.81
N TYR A 122 -28.03 26.77 -71.49
CA TYR A 122 -27.77 28.13 -70.99
C TYR A 122 -28.52 28.40 -69.68
N ASN A 123 -29.83 28.15 -69.65
CA ASN A 123 -30.65 28.36 -68.45
C ASN A 123 -30.22 27.46 -67.29
N PHE A 124 -29.83 26.21 -67.57
CA PHE A 124 -29.27 25.30 -66.57
C PHE A 124 -27.99 25.85 -65.93
N CYS A 125 -27.05 26.35 -66.75
CA CYS A 125 -25.80 26.94 -66.25
C CYS A 125 -26.07 28.19 -65.39
N LEU A 126 -26.98 29.06 -65.83
CA LEU A 126 -27.37 30.25 -65.06
C LEU A 126 -28.05 29.91 -63.73
N ASP A 127 -28.93 28.90 -63.71
CA ASP A 127 -29.59 28.44 -62.49
C ASP A 127 -28.57 27.91 -61.48
N LEU A 128 -27.60 27.10 -61.93
CA LEU A 128 -26.52 26.61 -61.07
C LEU A 128 -25.66 27.73 -60.50
N ILE A 129 -25.25 28.69 -61.34
CA ILE A 129 -24.46 29.87 -60.91
C ILE A 129 -25.25 30.68 -59.88
N LYS A 130 -26.54 30.90 -60.11
CA LYS A 130 -27.41 31.65 -59.19
C LYS A 130 -27.56 30.95 -57.84
N ARG A 131 -27.90 29.66 -57.84
CA ARG A 131 -28.02 28.88 -56.59
C ARG A 131 -26.71 28.83 -55.82
N CYS A 132 -25.58 28.72 -56.52
CA CYS A 132 -24.26 28.75 -55.91
C CYS A 132 -23.98 30.11 -55.23
N LYS A 133 -24.30 31.23 -55.87
CA LYS A 133 -24.22 32.57 -55.26
C LYS A 133 -25.12 32.69 -54.04
N ASP A 134 -26.39 32.30 -54.17
CA ASP A 134 -27.37 32.39 -53.08
C ASP A 134 -26.93 31.60 -51.82
N ILE A 135 -26.30 30.44 -51.99
CA ILE A 135 -25.76 29.61 -50.89
C ILE A 135 -24.58 30.30 -50.20
N ARG A 136 -23.77 31.07 -50.93
CA ARG A 136 -22.57 31.73 -50.42
C ARG A 136 -22.80 33.14 -49.87
N ASP A 137 -23.78 33.87 -50.41
CA ASP A 137 -24.13 35.23 -49.98
C ASP A 137 -24.97 35.22 -48.69
N SER A 138 -25.71 34.13 -48.46
CA SER A 138 -26.34 33.81 -47.17
C SER A 138 -25.30 33.22 -46.22
N ASN A 139 -25.47 33.31 -44.89
CA ASN A 139 -24.70 32.45 -43.97
C ASN A 139 -24.70 31.02 -44.52
N PHE A 140 -23.51 30.47 -44.80
CA PHE A 140 -23.32 29.23 -45.56
C PHE A 140 -24.31 28.13 -45.13
N ASP A 141 -25.25 27.80 -46.01
CA ASP A 141 -26.37 26.90 -45.70
C ASP A 141 -26.03 25.48 -46.15
N ASP A 142 -25.61 24.65 -45.19
CA ASP A 142 -25.25 23.24 -45.42
C ASP A 142 -26.40 22.43 -46.05
N LYS A 143 -27.66 22.78 -45.76
CA LYS A 143 -28.82 22.07 -46.30
C LYS A 143 -29.00 22.39 -47.79
N LYS A 144 -28.98 23.68 -48.16
CA LYS A 144 -29.05 24.08 -49.57
C LYS A 144 -27.84 23.62 -50.38
N ARG A 145 -26.65 23.59 -49.75
CA ARG A 145 -25.45 22.98 -50.35
C ARG A 145 -25.70 21.51 -50.72
N ASN A 146 -26.21 20.70 -49.78
CA ASN A 146 -26.47 19.28 -50.03
C ASN A 146 -27.50 19.08 -51.15
N GLU A 147 -28.60 19.83 -51.14
CA GLU A 147 -29.63 19.77 -52.18
C GLU A 147 -29.07 20.11 -53.58
N LEU A 148 -28.16 21.09 -53.67
CA LEU A 148 -27.51 21.45 -54.93
C LEU A 148 -26.48 20.39 -55.37
N LEU A 149 -25.73 19.81 -54.45
CA LEU A 149 -24.79 18.72 -54.75
C LEU A 149 -25.53 17.48 -55.25
N ASP A 150 -26.64 17.09 -54.63
CA ASP A 150 -27.46 15.97 -55.08
C ASP A 150 -28.00 16.20 -56.50
N PHE A 151 -28.48 17.42 -56.78
CA PHE A 151 -28.90 17.81 -58.12
C PHE A 151 -27.76 17.68 -59.16
N ILE A 152 -26.56 18.15 -58.80
CA ILE A 152 -25.37 18.08 -59.65
C ILE A 152 -24.92 16.63 -59.89
N PHE A 153 -24.87 15.80 -58.85
CA PHE A 153 -24.43 14.40 -58.97
C PHE A 153 -25.42 13.55 -59.78
N ASN A 154 -26.71 13.85 -59.67
CA ASN A 154 -27.73 13.26 -60.54
C ASN A 154 -27.53 13.68 -62.01
N TYR A 155 -27.22 14.94 -62.27
CA TYR A 155 -26.93 15.43 -63.63
C TYR A 155 -25.71 14.74 -64.25
N LEU A 156 -24.64 14.56 -63.47
CA LEU A 156 -23.42 13.90 -63.90
C LEU A 156 -23.51 12.36 -63.89
N GLN A 157 -24.67 11.80 -63.53
CA GLN A 157 -24.91 10.35 -63.40
C GLN A 157 -23.89 9.64 -62.48
N ILE A 158 -23.49 10.29 -61.38
CA ILE A 158 -22.54 9.72 -60.42
C ILE A 158 -23.30 8.92 -59.36
N ILE A 159 -22.93 7.65 -59.19
CA ILE A 159 -23.47 6.80 -58.12
C ILE A 159 -23.15 7.38 -56.74
N PHE A 160 -24.06 7.19 -55.79
CA PHE A 160 -24.01 7.80 -54.45
C PHE A 160 -22.69 7.56 -53.70
N GLU A 161 -22.12 6.36 -53.82
CA GLU A 161 -20.85 6.00 -53.17
C GLU A 161 -19.68 6.83 -53.70
N ASN A 162 -19.64 7.05 -55.02
CA ASN A 162 -18.61 7.86 -55.67
C ASN A 162 -18.79 9.36 -55.39
N ALA A 163 -20.03 9.84 -55.36
CA ALA A 163 -20.35 11.22 -54.99
C ALA A 163 -19.87 11.54 -53.57
N ASN A 164 -20.16 10.66 -52.60
CA ASN A 164 -19.68 10.79 -51.22
C ASN A 164 -18.15 10.74 -51.12
N LEU A 165 -17.50 9.87 -51.89
CA LEU A 165 -16.05 9.79 -51.93
C LEU A 165 -15.43 11.09 -52.47
N ILE A 166 -16.00 11.66 -53.53
CA ILE A 166 -15.56 12.94 -54.11
C ILE A 166 -15.72 14.08 -53.09
N ILE A 167 -16.90 14.23 -52.48
CA ILE A 167 -17.16 15.26 -51.46
C ILE A 167 -16.17 15.13 -50.31
N LYS A 168 -16.02 13.93 -49.75
CA LYS A 168 -15.13 13.66 -48.63
C LYS A 168 -13.68 14.01 -48.97
N THR A 169 -13.23 13.63 -50.17
CA THR A 169 -11.87 13.87 -50.63
C THR A 169 -11.60 15.36 -50.83
N ILE A 170 -12.53 16.12 -51.44
CA ILE A 170 -12.40 17.58 -51.62
C ILE A 170 -12.44 18.31 -50.26
N GLY A 171 -13.30 17.87 -49.34
CA GLY A 171 -13.39 18.42 -47.98
C GLY A 171 -12.09 18.24 -47.17
N GLN A 172 -11.34 17.17 -47.45
CA GLN A 172 -10.04 16.90 -46.81
C GLN A 172 -8.86 17.68 -47.41
N MET A 173 -9.01 18.29 -48.58
CA MET A 173 -7.95 19.09 -49.20
C MET A 173 -7.67 20.38 -48.41
N SER A 174 -6.45 20.90 -48.52
CA SER A 174 -6.12 22.27 -48.09
C SER A 174 -6.80 23.31 -48.99
N VAL A 175 -6.89 24.55 -48.51
CA VAL A 175 -7.48 25.66 -49.30
C VAL A 175 -6.66 25.91 -50.55
N GLU A 176 -5.34 25.81 -50.43
CA GLU A 176 -4.37 25.97 -51.52
C GLU A 176 -4.57 24.89 -52.59
N GLN A 177 -4.73 23.62 -52.17
CA GLN A 177 -5.02 22.52 -53.10
C GLN A 177 -6.36 22.71 -53.83
N ARG A 178 -7.43 23.11 -53.12
CA ARG A 178 -8.72 23.41 -53.76
C ARG A 178 -8.64 24.62 -54.68
N SER A 179 -7.89 25.66 -54.32
CA SER A 179 -7.69 26.86 -55.14
C SER A 179 -6.95 26.53 -56.44
N VAL A 180 -5.90 25.70 -56.38
CA VAL A 180 -5.21 25.18 -57.58
C VAL A 180 -6.16 24.39 -58.46
N LEU A 181 -7.00 23.51 -57.88
CA LEU A 181 -7.93 22.70 -58.66
C LEU A 181 -9.03 23.54 -59.31
N ARG A 182 -9.54 24.58 -58.62
CA ARG A 182 -10.46 25.58 -59.19
C ARG A 182 -9.81 26.32 -60.35
N PHE A 183 -8.56 26.76 -60.18
CA PHE A 183 -7.81 27.43 -61.23
C PHE A 183 -7.62 26.53 -62.45
N MET A 184 -7.20 25.26 -62.27
CA MET A 184 -7.02 24.31 -63.38
C MET A 184 -8.33 24.04 -64.12
N THR A 185 -9.43 23.84 -63.39
CA THR A 185 -10.75 23.59 -63.98
C THR A 185 -11.24 24.82 -64.74
N HIS A 186 -11.02 26.02 -64.18
CA HIS A 186 -11.33 27.28 -64.86
C HIS A 186 -10.50 27.47 -66.15
N GLN A 187 -9.19 27.21 -66.10
CA GLN A 187 -8.32 27.30 -67.29
C GLN A 187 -8.75 26.34 -68.40
N LYS A 188 -9.29 25.17 -68.08
CA LYS A 188 -9.88 24.27 -69.08
C LYS A 188 -11.10 24.87 -69.77
N ILE A 189 -12.03 25.44 -68.98
CA ILE A 189 -13.19 26.15 -69.50
C ILE A 189 -12.71 27.28 -70.44
N GLN A 190 -11.75 28.08 -69.99
CA GLN A 190 -11.18 29.18 -70.77
C GLN A 190 -10.46 28.72 -72.04
N ALA A 191 -9.71 27.62 -72.01
CA ALA A 191 -9.01 27.08 -73.18
C ALA A 191 -10.00 26.58 -74.24
N LYS A 192 -11.07 25.90 -73.82
CA LYS A 192 -12.16 25.48 -74.72
C LYS A 192 -12.85 26.70 -75.33
N ILE A 193 -13.16 27.72 -74.53
CA ILE A 193 -13.78 28.96 -75.02
C ILE A 193 -12.83 29.75 -75.93
N ALA A 194 -11.54 29.80 -75.62
CA ALA A 194 -10.53 30.45 -76.46
C ALA A 194 -10.40 29.73 -77.82
N PHE A 195 -10.40 28.40 -77.84
CA PHE A 195 -10.44 27.62 -79.07
C PHE A 195 -11.68 27.95 -79.92
N LEU A 196 -12.84 28.08 -79.28
CA LEU A 196 -14.07 28.53 -79.95
C LEU A 196 -13.91 29.95 -80.51
N ARG A 197 -13.38 30.89 -79.71
CA ARG A 197 -13.11 32.28 -80.13
C ARG A 197 -12.13 32.36 -81.31
N THR A 198 -11.10 31.51 -81.38
CA THR A 198 -10.10 31.53 -82.47
C THR A 198 -10.60 30.86 -83.74
N THR A 199 -11.31 29.73 -83.60
CA THR A 199 -11.82 28.96 -84.75
C THR A 199 -12.99 29.68 -85.45
N LEU A 200 -13.72 30.51 -84.70
CA LEU A 200 -14.89 31.25 -85.21
C LEU A 200 -14.59 32.71 -85.59
N LYS A 201 -13.41 33.24 -85.28
CA LYS A 201 -12.98 34.58 -85.75
C LYS A 201 -12.48 34.63 -87.19
N THR A 202 -12.20 33.48 -87.82
CA THR A 202 -11.62 33.43 -89.18
C THR A 202 -12.60 33.04 -90.29
N HIS A 203 -13.79 32.51 -90.01
CA HIS A 203 -14.72 32.10 -91.07
C HIS A 203 -16.19 32.37 -90.75
N LYS A 204 -16.78 33.30 -91.51
CA LYS A 204 -18.23 33.41 -91.69
C LYS A 204 -18.63 32.49 -92.85
N THR A 205 -19.26 31.37 -92.51
CA THR A 205 -20.06 30.48 -93.38
C THR A 205 -19.32 29.64 -94.46
N SER A 206 -19.80 28.40 -94.60
CA SER A 206 -19.18 27.24 -95.25
C SER A 206 -19.54 27.05 -96.74
N HIS A 207 -19.81 28.12 -97.50
CA HIS A 207 -20.46 27.99 -98.83
C HIS A 207 -19.79 28.65 -100.05
N ASP A 208 -18.57 29.21 -99.97
CA ASP A 208 -17.94 29.88 -101.12
C ASP A 208 -16.47 29.48 -101.33
N MET A 209 -16.19 28.23 -101.75
CA MET A 209 -14.81 27.81 -102.12
C MET A 209 -14.71 26.86 -103.33
N GLU A 210 -15.63 26.93 -104.30
CA GLU A 210 -15.45 26.22 -105.59
C GLU A 210 -15.95 27.09 -106.76
N GLY A 211 -15.07 27.90 -107.35
CA GLY A 211 -15.46 28.72 -108.49
C GLY A 211 -14.43 29.71 -109.04
N TYR A 212 -13.13 29.47 -108.85
CA TYR A 212 -12.10 30.32 -109.42
C TYR A 212 -11.41 29.60 -110.60
N HIS A 213 -11.67 30.13 -111.80
CA HIS A 213 -10.96 29.94 -113.07
C HIS A 213 -11.54 28.96 -114.11
N CYS A 214 -12.65 29.42 -114.70
CA CYS A 214 -12.70 29.91 -116.08
C CYS A 214 -11.96 29.12 -117.19
N ILE A 215 -12.77 28.36 -117.90
CA ILE A 215 -12.71 28.01 -119.33
C ILE A 215 -12.65 29.30 -120.18
N THR A 216 -11.49 29.66 -120.74
CA THR A 216 -11.36 30.50 -121.97
C THR A 216 -9.87 30.61 -122.39
N ASN A 217 -9.29 29.49 -122.86
CA ASN A 217 -7.98 29.51 -123.53
C ASN A 217 -8.04 28.66 -124.83
N PRO A 218 -7.57 29.16 -126.00
CA PRO A 218 -7.92 28.64 -127.34
C PRO A 218 -7.23 27.34 -127.77
N TYR A 219 -6.75 26.49 -126.86
CA TYR A 219 -5.99 25.28 -127.16
C TYR A 219 -6.83 23.99 -127.34
N TYR A 220 -8.16 24.12 -127.48
CA TYR A 220 -9.12 22.99 -127.43
C TYR A 220 -9.63 22.46 -128.78
N ALA A 221 -9.07 22.90 -129.91
CA ALA A 221 -9.45 22.35 -131.22
C ALA A 221 -8.82 20.96 -131.49
N GLU A 222 -7.64 20.67 -130.93
CA GLU A 222 -6.93 19.40 -131.18
C GLU A 222 -7.30 18.29 -130.18
N LEU A 223 -7.86 18.63 -129.01
CA LEU A 223 -8.30 17.65 -128.00
C LEU A 223 -9.61 16.93 -128.38
N LEU A 224 -10.39 17.47 -129.32
CA LEU A 224 -11.67 16.89 -129.74
C LEU A 224 -11.50 15.59 -130.56
N LYS A 225 -10.31 15.35 -131.12
CA LYS A 225 -9.96 14.09 -131.79
C LYS A 225 -9.61 12.97 -130.80
N GLN A 226 -8.98 13.29 -129.67
CA GLN A 226 -8.65 12.30 -128.63
C GLN A 226 -9.88 11.89 -127.79
N LYS A 227 -10.86 12.78 -127.61
CA LYS A 227 -12.11 12.52 -126.87
C LYS A 227 -12.93 11.36 -127.43
N LYS A 228 -12.87 11.10 -128.74
CA LYS A 228 -13.65 10.03 -129.41
C LYS A 228 -13.10 8.62 -129.18
N ALA A 229 -11.81 8.48 -128.87
CA ALA A 229 -11.19 7.18 -128.54
C ALA A 229 -11.41 6.80 -127.07
N VAL A 230 -11.26 7.76 -126.15
CA VAL A 230 -11.49 7.58 -124.70
C VAL A 230 -12.94 7.23 -124.37
N THR A 231 -13.91 7.70 -125.16
CA THR A 231 -15.34 7.43 -124.92
C THR A 231 -15.70 5.94 -125.08
N ASN A 232 -14.98 5.18 -125.90
CA ASN A 232 -15.24 3.75 -126.11
C ASN A 232 -14.57 2.86 -125.05
N GLU A 233 -13.40 3.24 -124.53
CA GLU A 233 -12.77 2.55 -123.39
C GLU A 233 -13.56 2.77 -122.09
N LEU A 234 -14.13 3.96 -121.89
CA LEU A 234 -14.92 4.28 -120.70
C LEU A 234 -16.22 3.47 -120.59
N LEU A 235 -16.80 3.08 -121.74
CA LEU A 235 -18.04 2.30 -121.81
C LEU A 235 -17.80 0.83 -121.43
N ALA A 236 -16.66 0.26 -121.87
CA ALA A 236 -16.26 -1.10 -121.51
C ALA A 236 -15.87 -1.23 -120.02
N GLU A 237 -15.24 -0.19 -119.44
CA GLU A 237 -14.87 -0.19 -118.03
C GLU A 237 -16.09 -0.02 -117.10
N ASN A 238 -17.11 0.73 -117.52
CA ASN A 238 -18.35 0.89 -116.76
C ASN A 238 -19.14 -0.43 -116.63
N ASP A 239 -19.14 -1.25 -117.68
CA ASP A 239 -19.77 -2.57 -117.66
C ASP A 239 -19.02 -3.56 -116.74
N ARG A 240 -17.69 -3.47 -116.65
CA ARG A 240 -16.89 -4.24 -115.69
C ARG A 240 -17.18 -3.84 -114.24
N LEU A 241 -17.22 -2.52 -113.97
CA LEU A 241 -17.52 -2.00 -112.64
C LEU A 241 -18.93 -2.36 -112.18
N ARG A 242 -19.93 -2.39 -113.08
CA ARG A 242 -21.28 -2.87 -112.76
C ARG A 242 -21.29 -4.33 -112.32
N LYS A 243 -20.52 -5.19 -112.97
CA LYS A 243 -20.43 -6.61 -112.62
C LYS A 243 -19.74 -6.81 -111.26
N GLN A 244 -18.64 -6.10 -111.00
CA GLN A 244 -17.97 -6.12 -109.70
C GLN A 244 -18.86 -5.58 -108.57
N ASN A 245 -19.62 -4.51 -108.80
CA ASN A 245 -20.58 -4.00 -107.80
C ASN A 245 -21.67 -5.03 -107.47
N SER A 246 -22.17 -5.80 -108.46
CA SER A 246 -23.16 -6.85 -108.18
C SER A 246 -22.59 -8.01 -107.37
N GLU A 247 -21.32 -8.38 -107.57
CA GLU A 247 -20.64 -9.42 -106.80
C GLU A 247 -20.34 -8.94 -105.36
N LEU A 248 -19.92 -7.69 -105.19
CA LEU A 248 -19.68 -7.08 -103.86
C LEU A 248 -20.98 -6.97 -103.05
N LEU A 249 -22.11 -6.61 -103.68
CA LEU A 249 -23.42 -6.59 -103.02
C LEU A 249 -23.84 -7.97 -102.54
N SER A 250 -23.66 -9.02 -103.36
CA SER A 250 -23.98 -10.38 -102.95
C SER A 250 -23.06 -10.91 -101.84
N GLN A 251 -21.79 -10.48 -101.79
CA GLN A 251 -20.88 -10.82 -100.70
C GLN A 251 -21.26 -10.08 -99.41
N ALA A 252 -21.60 -8.79 -99.50
CA ALA A 252 -22.05 -7.97 -98.37
C ALA A 252 -23.28 -8.59 -97.69
N ASP A 253 -24.31 -8.96 -98.46
CA ASP A 253 -25.53 -9.60 -97.96
C ASP A 253 -25.25 -10.94 -97.24
N GLN A 254 -24.30 -11.74 -97.75
CA GLN A 254 -23.89 -13.00 -97.12
C GLN A 254 -23.13 -12.76 -95.81
N THR A 255 -22.20 -11.80 -95.77
CA THR A 255 -21.48 -11.43 -94.53
C THR A 255 -22.40 -10.82 -93.47
N GLU A 256 -23.36 -9.97 -93.86
CA GLU A 256 -24.33 -9.39 -92.93
C GLU A 256 -25.23 -10.48 -92.33
N THR A 257 -25.72 -11.40 -93.17
CA THR A 257 -26.53 -12.54 -92.69
C THR A 257 -25.75 -13.47 -91.75
N SER A 258 -24.45 -13.70 -92.02
CA SER A 258 -23.59 -14.52 -91.15
C SER A 258 -23.32 -13.84 -89.81
N HIS A 259 -22.94 -12.56 -89.83
CA HIS A 259 -22.63 -11.80 -88.63
C HIS A 259 -23.85 -11.61 -87.72
N THR A 260 -25.03 -11.38 -88.32
CA THR A 260 -26.28 -11.29 -87.56
C THR A 260 -26.62 -12.61 -86.86
N ARG A 261 -26.33 -13.75 -87.49
CA ARG A 261 -26.58 -15.09 -86.90
C ARG A 261 -25.63 -15.39 -85.73
N GLU A 262 -24.36 -14.99 -85.84
CA GLU A 262 -23.38 -15.11 -84.74
C GLU A 262 -23.76 -14.22 -83.54
N LEU A 263 -24.16 -12.96 -83.78
CA LEU A 263 -24.62 -12.06 -82.71
C LEU A 263 -25.85 -12.60 -81.97
N ILE A 264 -26.77 -13.25 -82.67
CA ILE A 264 -27.95 -13.89 -82.06
C ILE A 264 -27.53 -15.10 -81.19
N ASP A 265 -26.58 -15.92 -81.65
CA ASP A 265 -26.10 -17.07 -80.87
C ASP A 265 -25.35 -16.62 -79.61
N ASP A 266 -24.50 -15.60 -79.73
CA ASP A 266 -23.80 -14.99 -78.60
C ASP A 266 -24.79 -14.37 -77.60
N TYR A 267 -25.81 -13.66 -78.09
CA TYR A 267 -26.86 -13.09 -77.24
C TYR A 267 -27.62 -14.18 -76.46
N ASN A 268 -28.00 -15.27 -77.13
CA ASN A 268 -28.70 -16.39 -76.48
C ASN A 268 -27.82 -17.07 -75.43
N LYS A 269 -26.52 -17.22 -75.70
CA LYS A 269 -25.56 -17.81 -74.78
C LYS A 269 -25.32 -16.93 -73.54
N ILE A 270 -25.22 -15.60 -73.73
CA ILE A 270 -25.14 -14.64 -72.63
C ILE A 270 -26.41 -14.70 -71.78
N THR A 271 -27.59 -14.72 -72.41
CA THR A 271 -28.89 -14.80 -71.72
C THR A 271 -29.00 -16.08 -70.90
N PHE A 272 -28.66 -17.24 -71.48
CA PHE A 272 -28.67 -18.52 -70.77
C PHE A 272 -27.72 -18.53 -69.57
N ASN A 273 -26.51 -17.99 -69.72
CA ASN A 273 -25.54 -17.89 -68.63
C ASN A 273 -26.04 -16.95 -67.51
N PHE A 274 -26.70 -15.85 -67.87
CA PHE A 274 -27.30 -14.93 -66.91
C PHE A 274 -28.42 -15.58 -66.11
N ASP A 275 -29.33 -16.30 -66.78
CA ASP A 275 -30.42 -17.02 -66.11
C ASP A 275 -29.90 -18.13 -65.19
N LYS A 276 -28.87 -18.86 -65.62
CA LYS A 276 -28.20 -19.86 -64.77
C LYS A 276 -27.59 -19.22 -63.53
N MET A 277 -26.84 -18.13 -63.70
CA MET A 277 -26.21 -17.39 -62.60
C MET A 277 -27.26 -16.81 -61.64
N LYS A 278 -28.36 -16.29 -62.17
CA LYS A 278 -29.49 -15.80 -61.37
C LYS A 278 -30.09 -16.92 -60.50
N SER A 279 -30.34 -18.09 -61.09
CA SER A 279 -30.87 -19.25 -60.37
C SER A 279 -29.92 -19.74 -59.26
N GLU A 280 -28.61 -19.73 -59.51
CA GLU A 280 -27.59 -20.06 -58.51
C GLU A 280 -27.59 -19.07 -57.34
N TYR A 281 -27.66 -17.76 -57.60
CA TYR A 281 -27.76 -16.74 -56.55
C TYR A 281 -29.06 -16.83 -55.76
N GLU A 282 -30.19 -17.06 -56.43
CA GLU A 282 -31.48 -17.27 -55.75
C GLU A 282 -31.42 -18.47 -54.79
N THR A 283 -30.77 -19.56 -55.21
CA THR A 283 -30.56 -20.74 -54.37
C THR A 283 -29.68 -20.43 -53.15
N GLN A 284 -28.59 -19.70 -53.34
CA GLN A 284 -27.70 -19.29 -52.23
C GLN A 284 -28.42 -18.37 -51.24
N ILE A 285 -29.21 -17.42 -51.72
CA ILE A 285 -30.01 -16.54 -50.86
C ILE A 285 -30.98 -17.36 -50.02
N LYS A 286 -31.67 -18.34 -50.63
CA LYS A 286 -32.61 -19.20 -49.91
C LYS A 286 -31.91 -20.05 -48.83
N GLN A 287 -30.75 -20.62 -49.14
CA GLN A 287 -29.96 -21.38 -48.16
C GLN A 287 -29.48 -20.51 -47.00
N LEU A 288 -29.04 -19.28 -47.28
CA LEU A 288 -28.63 -18.32 -46.23
C LEU A 288 -29.81 -17.92 -45.35
N GLN A 289 -31.00 -17.72 -45.91
CA GLN A 289 -32.21 -17.44 -45.16
C GLN A 289 -32.57 -18.60 -44.23
N GLU A 290 -32.64 -19.83 -44.75
CA GLU A 290 -32.93 -21.03 -43.96
C GLU A 290 -31.91 -21.24 -42.83
N HIS A 291 -30.62 -21.02 -43.10
CA HIS A 291 -29.57 -21.11 -42.10
C HIS A 291 -29.73 -20.05 -41.00
N ASN A 292 -30.06 -18.81 -41.37
CA ASN A 292 -30.23 -17.71 -40.42
C ASN A 292 -31.47 -17.92 -39.54
N ASP A 293 -32.57 -18.41 -40.11
CA ASP A 293 -33.78 -18.76 -39.36
C ASP A 293 -33.54 -19.89 -38.37
N LYS A 294 -32.81 -20.93 -38.80
CA LYS A 294 -32.41 -22.04 -37.92
C LYS A 294 -31.53 -21.54 -36.77
N MET A 295 -30.52 -20.73 -37.06
CA MET A 295 -29.62 -20.16 -36.05
C MET A 295 -30.37 -19.28 -35.05
N LYS A 296 -31.33 -18.47 -35.54
CA LYS A 296 -32.18 -17.65 -34.68
C LYS A 296 -33.02 -18.51 -33.73
N SER A 297 -33.64 -19.58 -34.24
CA SER A 297 -34.43 -20.51 -33.41
C SER A 297 -33.58 -21.23 -32.36
N GLU A 298 -32.34 -21.61 -32.69
CA GLU A 298 -31.40 -22.21 -31.73
C GLU A 298 -31.03 -21.24 -30.61
N TYR A 299 -30.72 -19.97 -30.95
CA TYR A 299 -30.43 -18.95 -29.94
C TYR A 299 -31.62 -18.62 -29.06
N GLU A 300 -32.83 -18.53 -29.63
CA GLU A 300 -34.06 -18.33 -28.85
C GLU A 300 -34.30 -19.48 -27.86
N THR A 301 -34.02 -20.72 -28.26
CA THR A 301 -34.13 -21.90 -27.39
C THR A 301 -33.11 -21.84 -26.25
N GLN A 302 -31.84 -21.55 -26.55
CA GLN A 302 -30.80 -21.43 -25.52
C GLN A 302 -31.08 -20.31 -24.52
N ILE A 303 -31.59 -19.17 -24.99
CA ILE A 303 -31.98 -18.05 -24.11
C ILE A 303 -33.08 -18.50 -23.15
N LYS A 304 -34.09 -19.22 -23.65
CA LYS A 304 -35.19 -19.72 -22.83
C LYS A 304 -34.73 -20.74 -21.77
N GLU A 305 -33.88 -21.69 -22.16
CA GLU A 305 -33.30 -22.67 -21.23
C GLU A 305 -32.45 -21.99 -20.14
N LEU A 306 -31.65 -20.99 -20.50
CA LEU A 306 -30.86 -20.21 -19.55
C LEU A 306 -31.75 -19.42 -18.59
N GLN A 307 -32.86 -18.84 -19.07
CA GLN A 307 -33.83 -18.14 -18.22
C GLN A 307 -34.49 -19.09 -17.23
N GLU A 308 -35.00 -20.23 -17.70
CA GLU A 308 -35.64 -21.24 -16.84
C GLU A 308 -34.66 -21.78 -15.78
N HIS A 309 -33.40 -22.04 -16.16
CA HIS A 309 -32.37 -22.48 -15.22
C HIS A 309 -32.06 -21.41 -14.16
N ASN A 310 -31.98 -20.14 -14.56
CA ASN A 310 -31.69 -19.03 -13.64
C ASN A 310 -32.85 -18.81 -12.65
N ASP A 311 -34.10 -18.86 -13.13
CA ASP A 311 -35.29 -18.75 -12.27
C ASP A 311 -35.38 -19.90 -11.27
N LYS A 312 -35.07 -21.13 -11.72
CA LYS A 312 -35.00 -22.30 -10.84
C LYS A 312 -33.93 -22.13 -9.76
N MET A 313 -32.72 -21.74 -10.15
CA MET A 313 -31.61 -21.53 -9.23
C MET A 313 -31.93 -20.44 -8.19
N LYS A 314 -32.56 -19.33 -8.64
CA LYS A 314 -33.00 -18.25 -7.75
C LYS A 314 -34.02 -18.74 -6.73
N SER A 315 -35.02 -19.51 -7.16
CA SER A 315 -36.04 -20.10 -6.27
C SER A 315 -35.44 -21.08 -5.25
N GLU A 316 -34.47 -21.90 -5.66
CA GLU A 316 -33.74 -22.82 -4.78
C GLU A 316 -32.95 -22.06 -3.71
N TYR A 317 -32.20 -21.01 -4.10
CA TYR A 317 -31.47 -20.17 -3.15
C TYR A 317 -32.39 -19.42 -2.19
N GLU A 318 -33.49 -18.85 -2.66
CA GLU A 318 -34.49 -18.20 -1.80
C GLU A 318 -35.07 -19.18 -0.77
N THR A 319 -35.33 -20.42 -1.18
CA THR A 319 -35.81 -21.48 -0.28
C THR A 319 -34.77 -21.86 0.76
N GLN A 320 -33.50 -22.02 0.38
CA GLN A 320 -32.40 -22.31 1.31
C GLN A 320 -32.19 -21.19 2.33
N ILE A 321 -32.19 -19.93 1.87
CA ILE A 321 -32.05 -18.76 2.75
C ILE A 321 -33.20 -18.71 3.76
N LYS A 322 -34.44 -18.96 3.30
CA LYS A 322 -35.62 -18.98 4.18
C LYS A 322 -35.51 -20.10 5.23
N HIS A 323 -35.07 -21.28 4.81
CA HIS A 323 -34.88 -22.42 5.72
C HIS A 323 -33.80 -22.13 6.77
N GLN A 324 -32.60 -21.71 6.35
CA GLN A 324 -31.52 -21.35 7.27
C GLN A 324 -31.94 -20.26 8.25
N LYS A 325 -32.64 -19.22 7.77
CA LYS A 325 -33.16 -18.17 8.64
C LYS A 325 -34.14 -18.72 9.68
N SER A 326 -35.00 -19.66 9.31
CA SER A 326 -35.92 -20.30 10.25
C SER A 326 -35.17 -21.11 11.31
N GLU A 327 -34.12 -21.85 10.93
CA GLU A 327 -33.30 -22.62 11.87
C GLU A 327 -32.56 -21.72 12.87
N TYR A 328 -31.95 -20.63 12.40
CA TYR A 328 -31.29 -19.65 13.29
C TYR A 328 -32.27 -19.03 14.28
N VAL A 329 -33.48 -18.67 13.84
CA VAL A 329 -34.52 -18.14 14.73
C VAL A 329 -34.90 -19.18 15.80
N THR A 330 -35.06 -20.45 15.43
CA THR A 330 -35.34 -21.52 16.38
C THR A 330 -34.20 -21.68 17.41
N GLN A 331 -32.94 -21.65 16.96
CA GLN A 331 -31.79 -21.75 17.86
C GLN A 331 -31.70 -20.56 18.84
N ILE A 332 -31.93 -19.33 18.36
CA ILE A 332 -31.94 -18.12 19.20
C ILE A 332 -33.02 -18.24 20.27
N ASN A 333 -34.25 -18.63 19.89
CA ASN A 333 -35.34 -18.79 20.85
C ASN A 333 -35.03 -19.85 21.92
N GLN A 334 -34.44 -20.98 21.53
CA GLN A 334 -34.02 -22.02 22.48
C GLN A 334 -32.94 -21.53 23.45
N LEU A 335 -31.98 -20.73 22.98
CA LEU A 335 -30.93 -20.15 23.83
C LEU A 335 -31.53 -19.15 24.82
N GLN A 336 -32.43 -18.27 24.36
CA GLN A 336 -33.14 -17.32 25.23
C GLN A 336 -33.97 -18.02 26.29
N GLU A 337 -34.66 -19.11 25.94
CA GLU A 337 -35.44 -19.89 26.91
C GLU A 337 -34.54 -20.56 27.96
N ARG A 338 -33.39 -21.12 27.55
CA ARG A 338 -32.40 -21.66 28.49
C ARG A 338 -31.85 -20.60 29.42
N GLU A 339 -31.50 -19.43 28.88
CA GLU A 339 -31.01 -18.29 29.67
C GLU A 339 -32.06 -17.82 30.69
N SER A 340 -33.33 -17.71 30.27
CA SER A 340 -34.44 -17.33 31.15
C SER A 340 -34.68 -18.32 32.29
N LYS A 341 -34.34 -19.61 32.13
CA LYS A 341 -34.45 -20.62 33.19
C LYS A 341 -33.24 -20.64 34.11
N ILE A 342 -32.03 -20.56 33.55
CA ILE A 342 -30.77 -20.66 34.30
C ILE A 342 -30.51 -19.42 35.17
N LYS A 343 -30.84 -18.23 34.66
CA LYS A 343 -30.58 -16.97 35.35
C LYS A 343 -31.20 -16.88 36.75
N PRO A 344 -32.51 -17.14 36.95
CA PRO A 344 -33.10 -17.10 38.29
C PRO A 344 -32.56 -18.19 39.21
N GLU A 345 -32.29 -19.40 38.71
CA GLU A 345 -31.68 -20.49 39.51
C GLU A 345 -30.29 -20.10 40.02
N TYR A 346 -29.50 -19.43 39.19
CA TYR A 346 -28.17 -18.94 39.56
C TYR A 346 -28.26 -17.82 40.59
N GLU A 347 -29.13 -16.83 40.39
CA GLU A 347 -29.37 -15.73 41.33
C GLU A 347 -29.85 -16.27 42.70
N GLU A 348 -30.76 -17.24 42.70
CA GLU A 348 -31.24 -17.88 43.93
C GLU A 348 -30.11 -18.63 44.67
N ARG A 349 -29.24 -19.34 43.93
CA ARG A 349 -28.09 -20.03 44.50
C ARG A 349 -27.07 -19.07 45.12
N VAL A 350 -26.81 -17.93 44.47
CA VAL A 350 -25.95 -16.87 45.00
C VAL A 350 -26.54 -16.31 46.29
N ASN A 351 -27.83 -16.00 46.31
CA ASN A 351 -28.51 -15.49 47.52
C ASN A 351 -28.43 -16.49 48.68
N ARG A 352 -28.67 -17.78 48.44
CA ARG A 352 -28.53 -18.83 49.48
C ARG A 352 -27.10 -18.93 50.03
N LEU A 353 -26.09 -18.82 49.16
CA LEU A 353 -24.70 -18.84 49.59
C LEU A 353 -24.35 -17.61 50.43
N GLN A 354 -24.85 -16.43 50.04
CA GLN A 354 -24.67 -15.20 50.79
C GLN A 354 -25.31 -15.29 52.19
N GLU A 355 -26.56 -15.74 52.28
CA GLU A 355 -27.25 -15.94 53.57
C GLU A 355 -26.51 -16.95 54.47
N CYS A 356 -25.98 -18.04 53.89
CA CYS A 356 -25.19 -19.02 54.64
C CYS A 356 -23.91 -18.39 55.20
N ASN A 357 -23.23 -17.59 54.38
CA ASN A 357 -21.99 -16.92 54.76
C ASN A 357 -22.24 -15.86 55.86
N ASP A 358 -23.32 -15.10 55.76
CA ASP A 358 -23.71 -14.11 56.77
C ASP A 358 -24.09 -14.78 58.10
N LYS A 359 -24.81 -15.91 58.07
CA LYS A 359 -25.09 -16.72 59.27
C LYS A 359 -23.81 -17.26 59.90
N MET A 360 -22.89 -17.77 59.09
CA MET A 360 -21.60 -18.30 59.56
C MET A 360 -20.77 -17.19 60.23
N LYS A 361 -20.75 -16.01 59.62
CA LYS A 361 -20.06 -14.84 60.17
C LYS A 361 -20.62 -14.44 61.54
N LEU A 362 -21.95 -14.32 61.65
CA LEU A 362 -22.61 -14.00 62.93
C LEU A 362 -22.30 -15.03 64.01
N PHE A 363 -22.33 -16.33 63.66
CA PHE A 363 -21.98 -17.40 64.59
C PHE A 363 -20.54 -17.27 65.12
N TYR A 364 -19.58 -16.99 64.25
CA TYR A 364 -18.19 -16.81 64.67
C TYR A 364 -17.97 -15.53 65.49
N GLU A 365 -18.65 -14.42 65.14
CA GLU A 365 -18.58 -13.17 65.91
C GLU A 365 -19.13 -13.34 67.34
N GLU A 366 -20.24 -14.07 67.49
CA GLU A 366 -20.81 -14.39 68.79
C GLU A 366 -19.87 -15.30 69.61
N HIS A 367 -19.33 -16.36 69.00
CA HIS A 367 -18.41 -17.28 69.68
C HIS A 367 -17.10 -16.60 70.10
N ILE A 368 -16.55 -15.71 69.28
CA ILE A 368 -15.37 -14.91 69.63
C ILE A 368 -15.67 -14.00 70.83
N SER A 369 -16.85 -13.38 70.85
CA SER A 369 -17.26 -12.50 71.95
C SER A 369 -17.40 -13.26 73.26
N GLN A 370 -18.01 -14.46 73.24
CA GLN A 370 -18.12 -15.34 74.40
C GLN A 370 -16.75 -15.78 74.93
N LEU A 371 -15.85 -16.21 74.05
CA LEU A 371 -14.48 -16.59 74.44
C LEU A 371 -13.70 -15.43 75.05
N GLN A 372 -13.89 -14.20 74.54
CA GLN A 372 -13.27 -13.01 75.11
C GLN A 372 -13.80 -12.71 76.52
N GLU A 373 -15.10 -12.88 76.74
CA GLU A 373 -15.72 -12.70 78.06
C GLU A 373 -15.21 -13.75 79.06
N GLU A 374 -15.17 -15.03 78.66
CA GLU A 374 -14.62 -16.11 79.47
C GLU A 374 -13.14 -15.89 79.81
N ALA A 375 -12.33 -15.49 78.83
CA ALA A 375 -10.92 -15.18 79.04
C ALA A 375 -10.73 -13.99 80.01
N ASN A 376 -11.62 -12.99 79.97
CA ASN A 376 -11.58 -11.86 80.88
C ASN A 376 -11.95 -12.26 82.32
N GLU A 377 -12.96 -13.12 82.50
CA GLU A 377 -13.34 -13.63 83.82
C GLU A 377 -12.23 -14.51 84.42
N LEU A 378 -11.67 -15.44 83.64
CA LEU A 378 -10.51 -16.24 84.06
C LEU A 378 -9.32 -15.37 84.45
N ARG A 379 -9.09 -14.27 83.74
CA ARG A 379 -8.01 -13.32 84.06
C ARG A 379 -8.27 -12.57 85.38
N LYS A 380 -9.53 -12.25 85.70
CA LYS A 380 -9.90 -11.66 86.99
C LYS A 380 -9.69 -12.67 88.12
N GLU A 381 -10.13 -13.91 87.95
CA GLU A 381 -9.90 -14.99 88.92
C GLU A 381 -8.41 -15.25 89.14
N ALA A 382 -7.63 -15.39 88.07
CA ALA A 382 -6.19 -15.59 88.15
C ALA A 382 -5.50 -14.43 88.89
N LYS A 383 -5.94 -13.19 88.67
CA LYS A 383 -5.43 -12.03 89.41
C LYS A 383 -5.79 -12.12 90.90
N SER A 384 -7.04 -12.42 91.23
CA SER A 384 -7.48 -12.58 92.62
C SER A 384 -6.72 -13.69 93.34
N ALA A 385 -6.56 -14.85 92.70
CA ALA A 385 -5.79 -15.97 93.23
C ALA A 385 -4.30 -15.61 93.40
N ASN A 386 -3.73 -14.85 92.47
CA ASN A 386 -2.36 -14.35 92.59
C ASN A 386 -2.20 -13.34 93.72
N ASP A 387 -3.18 -12.45 93.92
CA ASP A 387 -3.19 -11.49 95.03
C ASP A 387 -3.31 -12.23 96.37
N GLU A 388 -4.15 -13.27 96.44
CA GLU A 388 -4.28 -14.14 97.62
C GLU A 388 -2.99 -14.93 97.88
N ALA A 389 -2.41 -15.55 96.85
CA ALA A 389 -1.13 -16.26 96.93
C ALA A 389 0.02 -15.32 97.32
N SER A 390 0.04 -14.09 96.82
CA SER A 390 0.97 -13.04 97.22
C SER A 390 0.79 -12.65 98.69
N GLY A 391 -0.46 -12.58 99.16
CA GLY A 391 -0.78 -12.39 100.57
C GLY A 391 -0.25 -13.52 101.47
N TYR A 392 -0.47 -14.77 101.08
CA TYR A 392 0.10 -15.93 101.79
C TYR A 392 1.63 -15.96 101.72
N GLN A 393 2.23 -15.63 100.57
CA GLN A 393 3.69 -15.50 100.43
C GLN A 393 4.25 -14.35 101.27
N ALA A 394 3.54 -13.23 101.41
CA ALA A 394 3.94 -12.15 102.29
C ALA A 394 3.86 -12.55 103.76
N ALA A 395 2.82 -13.30 104.16
CA ALA A 395 2.67 -13.83 105.52
C ALA A 395 3.71 -14.93 105.84
N LEU A 396 3.92 -15.87 104.92
CA LEU A 396 4.96 -16.90 105.00
C LEU A 396 6.35 -16.29 104.94
N GLY A 397 6.56 -15.31 104.06
CA GLY A 397 7.77 -14.50 103.97
C GLY A 397 8.05 -13.84 105.30
N SER A 398 7.09 -13.15 105.92
CA SER A 398 7.26 -12.56 107.26
C SER A 398 7.61 -13.61 108.34
N ALA A 399 7.15 -14.86 108.20
CA ALA A 399 7.45 -15.97 109.12
C ALA A 399 8.72 -16.79 108.80
N THR A 400 9.28 -16.69 107.58
CA THR A 400 10.46 -17.46 107.12
C THR A 400 11.59 -16.60 106.53
N ASN A 401 11.43 -15.27 106.52
CA ASN A 401 12.41 -14.33 106.00
C ASN A 401 13.57 -14.17 106.97
N VAL A 402 14.51 -15.11 106.88
CA VAL A 402 15.92 -14.87 107.17
C VAL A 402 16.66 -14.76 105.84
N ARG A 403 16.16 -13.94 104.88
CA ARG A 403 16.97 -13.46 103.75
C ARG A 403 17.74 -12.23 104.19
N TRP A 404 19.03 -12.30 103.93
CA TRP A 404 20.00 -11.27 104.24
C TRP A 404 19.98 -10.28 103.08
N SER A 405 20.00 -8.98 103.37
CA SER A 405 20.27 -7.95 102.36
C SER A 405 21.63 -8.23 101.72
N ASP A 406 21.75 -8.01 100.41
CA ASP A 406 22.99 -8.14 99.63
C ASP A 406 24.15 -7.27 100.18
N ASP A 407 23.83 -6.34 101.09
CA ASP A 407 24.75 -5.41 101.77
C ASP A 407 25.50 -6.00 102.98
N THR A 408 25.35 -7.29 103.27
CA THR A 408 26.01 -7.92 104.41
C THR A 408 27.39 -8.48 104.04
N PHE A 409 28.36 -8.34 104.95
CA PHE A 409 29.78 -8.72 104.77
C PHE A 409 30.03 -10.19 104.39
N ASN A 410 29.01 -11.06 104.44
CA ASN A 410 29.12 -12.49 104.10
C ASN A 410 28.46 -12.84 102.74
N ASN A 411 28.45 -11.90 101.80
CA ASN A 411 28.05 -12.14 100.41
C ASN A 411 29.06 -13.09 99.73
N PRO A 412 28.64 -14.19 99.08
CA PRO A 412 29.52 -15.06 98.30
C PRO A 412 30.39 -14.30 97.27
N ILE A 413 29.89 -13.17 96.76
CA ILE A 413 30.61 -12.27 95.85
C ILE A 413 31.79 -11.60 96.57
N GLN A 414 31.64 -11.22 97.84
CA GLN A 414 32.70 -10.56 98.61
C GLN A 414 33.80 -11.56 99.01
N LEU A 415 33.44 -12.75 99.48
CA LEU A 415 34.41 -13.83 99.73
C LEU A 415 35.21 -14.17 98.47
N THR A 416 34.54 -14.23 97.32
CA THR A 416 35.21 -14.44 96.02
C THR A 416 36.22 -13.33 95.73
N LYS A 417 35.82 -12.06 95.89
CA LYS A 417 36.71 -10.89 95.72
C LYS A 417 37.89 -10.90 96.70
N ASP A 418 37.67 -11.30 97.94
CA ASP A 418 38.71 -11.33 98.96
C ASP A 418 39.72 -12.47 98.70
N ILE A 419 39.25 -13.63 98.22
CA ILE A 419 40.11 -14.72 97.75
C ILE A 419 40.93 -14.26 96.54
N GLU A 420 40.33 -13.58 95.56
CA GLU A 420 41.04 -13.02 94.39
C GLU A 420 42.11 -12.00 94.81
N LYS A 421 41.76 -11.09 95.73
CA LYS A 421 42.70 -10.11 96.27
C LYS A 421 43.85 -10.78 97.02
N PHE A 422 43.56 -11.81 97.82
CA PHE A 422 44.58 -12.58 98.53
C PHE A 422 45.51 -13.31 97.57
N GLN A 423 44.97 -13.94 96.52
CA GLN A 423 45.78 -14.56 95.46
C GLN A 423 46.73 -13.56 94.80
N TYR A 424 46.25 -12.36 94.49
CA TYR A 424 47.09 -11.29 93.94
C TYR A 424 48.22 -10.88 94.90
N LEU A 425 47.89 -10.62 96.17
CA LEU A 425 48.88 -10.22 97.18
C LEU A 425 49.91 -11.32 97.43
N LEU A 426 49.46 -12.57 97.46
CA LEU A 426 50.34 -13.74 97.62
C LEU A 426 51.28 -13.87 96.43
N ALA A 427 50.79 -13.67 95.20
CA ALA A 427 51.59 -13.69 94.00
C ALA A 427 52.62 -12.55 93.94
N ASP A 428 52.24 -11.36 94.38
CA ASP A 428 53.14 -10.20 94.41
C ASP A 428 54.23 -10.36 95.49
N PHE A 429 53.84 -10.77 96.70
CA PHE A 429 54.77 -10.96 97.82
C PHE A 429 55.83 -12.05 97.55
N THR A 430 55.46 -13.10 96.81
CA THR A 430 56.34 -14.24 96.52
C THR A 430 57.13 -14.10 95.22
N LYS A 431 57.07 -12.93 94.59
CA LYS A 431 57.68 -12.67 93.28
C LYS A 431 59.20 -12.70 93.35
N VAL A 432 59.80 -13.66 92.66
CA VAL A 432 61.25 -13.86 92.62
C VAL A 432 61.90 -13.06 91.46
N LYS A 433 61.86 -11.70 91.50
CA LYS A 433 62.86 -10.77 90.92
C LYS A 433 62.50 -9.27 91.01
N GLY A 434 63.50 -8.45 91.37
CA GLY A 434 63.74 -7.08 90.85
C GLY A 434 65.11 -7.04 90.14
N LYS A 435 65.39 -6.05 89.28
CA LYS A 435 66.60 -6.04 88.40
C LYS A 435 67.97 -6.10 89.12
N SER A 436 68.02 -5.95 90.45
CA SER A 436 69.24 -5.63 91.21
C SER A 436 69.57 -6.56 92.40
N ILE A 437 68.86 -7.68 92.60
CA ILE A 437 69.07 -8.59 93.76
C ILE A 437 69.43 -10.01 93.28
N LYS A 438 70.45 -10.63 93.91
CA LYS A 438 70.86 -12.03 93.67
C LYS A 438 70.08 -12.99 94.57
N ILE A 439 69.72 -14.17 94.05
CA ILE A 439 69.01 -15.22 94.80
C ILE A 439 70.02 -16.00 95.65
N ASP A 440 69.66 -16.32 96.90
CA ASP A 440 70.41 -17.26 97.73
C ASP A 440 70.16 -18.70 97.25
N GLU A 441 71.15 -19.27 96.57
CA GLU A 441 71.06 -20.60 95.95
C GLU A 441 70.90 -21.73 96.97
N ASN A 442 71.48 -21.60 98.17
CA ASN A 442 71.39 -22.62 99.22
C ASN A 442 70.00 -22.63 99.84
N ALA A 443 69.45 -21.45 100.17
CA ALA A 443 68.10 -21.34 100.70
C ALA A 443 67.05 -21.78 99.66
N ALA A 444 67.24 -21.40 98.40
CA ALA A 444 66.40 -21.82 97.27
C ALA A 444 66.38 -23.36 97.11
N LYS A 445 67.54 -24.01 97.17
CA LYS A 445 67.65 -25.47 97.08
C LYS A 445 66.94 -26.18 98.23
N ASN A 446 67.10 -25.67 99.46
CA ASN A 446 66.46 -26.24 100.65
C ASN A 446 64.93 -26.13 100.57
N LEU A 447 64.40 -24.96 100.16
CA LEU A 447 62.96 -24.75 100.02
C LEU A 447 62.35 -25.65 98.94
N LEU A 448 62.99 -25.76 97.78
CA LEU A 448 62.53 -26.64 96.70
C LEU A 448 62.59 -28.12 97.11
N THR A 449 63.64 -28.52 97.84
CA THR A 449 63.77 -29.90 98.35
C THR A 449 62.69 -30.21 99.39
N LYS A 450 62.34 -29.27 100.28
CA LYS A 450 61.24 -29.43 101.26
C LYS A 450 59.92 -29.79 100.58
N TYR A 451 59.68 -29.24 99.40
CA TYR A 451 58.48 -29.50 98.60
C TYR A 451 58.72 -30.48 97.44
N GLU A 452 59.78 -31.28 97.52
CA GLU A 452 60.15 -32.36 96.59
C GLU A 452 60.25 -31.91 95.11
N CYS A 453 60.59 -30.64 94.87
CA CYS A 453 60.74 -30.07 93.53
C CYS A 453 62.10 -30.44 92.91
N LYS A 454 62.10 -31.32 91.89
CA LYS A 454 63.30 -31.85 91.19
C LYS A 454 63.83 -30.93 90.08
N THR A 455 63.89 -29.62 90.29
CA THR A 455 64.27 -28.64 89.25
C THR A 455 65.72 -28.18 89.37
N ASN A 456 66.38 -28.00 88.22
CA ASN A 456 67.74 -27.48 88.15
C ASN A 456 67.74 -25.96 88.37
N LEU A 457 68.57 -25.46 89.30
CA LEU A 457 68.70 -24.04 89.64
C LEU A 457 69.11 -23.16 88.45
N ASN A 458 69.75 -23.76 87.43
CA ASN A 458 70.16 -23.06 86.20
C ASN A 458 69.05 -22.96 85.14
N SER A 459 67.85 -23.48 85.41
CA SER A 459 66.73 -23.43 84.47
C SER A 459 66.17 -22.01 84.35
N LYS A 460 65.69 -21.62 83.16
CA LYS A 460 65.04 -20.31 82.94
C LYS A 460 63.77 -20.15 83.80
N GLU A 461 63.14 -21.26 84.18
CA GLU A 461 61.86 -21.33 84.90
C GLU A 461 62.02 -21.41 86.42
N ILE A 462 63.25 -21.48 86.95
CA ILE A 462 63.52 -21.63 88.39
C ILE A 462 62.80 -20.59 89.25
N LYS A 463 62.61 -19.38 88.72
CA LYS A 463 61.92 -18.28 89.42
C LYS A 463 60.45 -18.58 89.65
N ASN A 464 59.79 -19.23 88.70
CA ASN A 464 58.37 -19.60 88.82
C ASN A 464 58.22 -20.72 89.85
N TYR A 465 59.11 -21.71 89.83
CA TYR A 465 59.14 -22.77 90.83
C TYR A 465 59.41 -22.23 92.23
N LEU A 466 60.35 -21.30 92.38
CA LEU A 466 60.63 -20.64 93.66
C LEU A 466 59.47 -19.78 94.13
N ALA A 467 58.82 -19.02 93.24
CA ALA A 467 57.64 -18.24 93.59
C ALA A 467 56.53 -19.16 94.11
N ALA A 468 56.21 -20.24 93.39
CA ALA A 468 55.18 -21.20 93.80
C ALA A 468 55.53 -21.90 95.13
N ALA A 469 56.79 -22.29 95.32
CA ALA A 469 57.25 -22.88 96.58
C ALA A 469 57.13 -21.91 97.77
N LEU A 470 57.43 -20.62 97.55
CA LEU A 470 57.22 -19.57 98.55
C LEU A 470 55.73 -19.35 98.84
N GLN A 471 54.85 -19.36 97.82
CA GLN A 471 53.40 -19.25 98.02
C GLN A 471 52.88 -20.38 98.91
N ARG A 472 53.27 -21.62 98.59
CA ARG A 472 52.89 -22.79 99.40
C ARG A 472 53.42 -22.68 100.83
N MET A 473 54.66 -22.28 101.01
CA MET A 473 55.25 -22.10 102.35
C MET A 473 54.47 -21.08 103.19
N ILE A 474 54.07 -19.97 102.58
CA ILE A 474 53.29 -18.93 103.27
C ILE A 474 51.89 -19.45 103.61
N LEU A 475 51.22 -20.14 102.69
CA LEU A 475 49.90 -20.75 102.94
C LEU A 475 49.96 -21.76 104.09
N GLU A 476 50.92 -22.68 104.07
CA GLU A 476 51.11 -23.65 105.16
C GLU A 476 51.41 -22.95 106.49
N THR A 477 52.18 -21.86 106.47
CA THR A 477 52.47 -21.06 107.67
C THR A 477 51.21 -20.39 108.20
N ILE A 478 50.37 -19.81 107.32
CA ILE A 478 49.10 -19.19 107.69
C ILE A 478 48.15 -20.24 108.28
N PHE A 479 47.98 -21.38 107.60
CA PHE A 479 47.09 -22.44 108.06
C PHE A 479 47.56 -23.04 109.38
N ASN A 480 48.84 -23.35 109.54
CA ASN A 480 49.36 -23.85 110.82
C ASN A 480 49.15 -22.85 111.96
N ASN A 481 49.34 -21.54 111.71
CA ASN A 481 49.07 -20.52 112.71
C ASN A 481 47.57 -20.41 113.03
N ALA A 482 46.70 -20.51 112.04
CA ALA A 482 45.26 -20.51 112.24
C ALA A 482 44.78 -21.74 113.03
N ASP A 483 45.26 -22.94 112.67
CA ASP A 483 44.94 -24.17 113.39
C ASP A 483 45.45 -24.15 114.83
N ASN A 484 46.65 -23.62 115.07
CA ASN A 484 47.17 -23.40 116.42
C ASN A 484 46.32 -22.39 117.21
N LEU A 485 45.85 -21.32 116.57
CA LEU A 485 44.94 -20.36 117.18
C LEU A 485 43.61 -21.02 117.56
N TYR A 486 43.03 -21.82 116.67
CA TYR A 486 41.71 -22.44 116.86
C TYR A 486 41.72 -23.65 117.80
N SER A 487 42.84 -24.38 117.91
CA SER A 487 42.99 -25.51 118.82
C SER A 487 43.16 -25.11 120.30
N PHE A 488 43.35 -23.82 120.60
CA PHE A 488 43.50 -23.33 121.98
C PHE A 488 42.26 -23.61 122.86
N SER A 489 41.06 -23.49 122.29
CA SER A 489 39.79 -23.72 123.00
C SER A 489 39.48 -25.18 123.31
N GLU A 490 40.13 -26.15 122.65
CA GLU A 490 39.95 -27.57 122.97
C GLU A 490 40.56 -27.95 124.33
N ASN A 491 41.56 -27.18 124.79
CA ASN A 491 42.39 -27.53 125.96
C ASN A 491 42.18 -26.62 127.18
N SER A 492 41.45 -25.50 127.05
CA SER A 492 41.27 -24.52 128.13
C SER A 492 39.83 -24.47 128.66
N LYS A 493 39.68 -24.72 129.96
CA LYS A 493 38.39 -24.66 130.69
C LYS A 493 37.95 -23.23 131.04
N THR A 494 38.78 -22.22 130.80
CA THR A 494 38.54 -20.82 131.21
C THR A 494 38.78 -19.87 130.04
N PHE A 495 37.85 -18.94 129.83
CA PHE A 495 37.98 -17.90 128.81
C PHE A 495 39.15 -16.98 129.16
N ALA A 496 40.23 -17.06 128.37
CA ALA A 496 41.29 -16.06 128.39
C ALA A 496 40.95 -14.99 127.34
N ASP A 497 40.99 -13.72 127.74
CA ASP A 497 40.47 -12.56 127.00
C ASP A 497 41.12 -12.33 125.62
N GLY A 498 42.21 -13.04 125.30
CA GLY A 498 42.94 -12.95 124.03
C GLY A 498 42.71 -14.07 123.01
N HIS A 499 41.78 -15.00 123.27
CA HIS A 499 41.50 -16.16 122.38
C HIS A 499 40.01 -16.40 122.14
N LEU A 500 39.18 -15.35 122.23
CA LEU A 500 37.72 -15.48 122.07
C LEU A 500 37.34 -16.03 120.69
N GLU A 501 38.11 -15.71 119.66
CA GLU A 501 37.94 -16.21 118.29
C GLU A 501 38.01 -17.74 118.22
N SER A 502 38.91 -18.37 118.98
CA SER A 502 39.03 -19.83 119.01
C SER A 502 37.78 -20.47 119.62
N TYR A 503 37.27 -19.90 120.72
CA TYR A 503 36.05 -20.35 121.37
C TYR A 503 34.82 -20.17 120.47
N ILE A 504 34.72 -19.06 119.72
CA ILE A 504 33.64 -18.83 118.76
C ILE A 504 33.64 -19.93 117.69
N VAL A 505 34.80 -20.23 117.09
CA VAL A 505 34.93 -21.28 116.08
C VAL A 505 34.56 -22.64 116.67
N TYR A 506 35.10 -23.00 117.83
CA TYR A 506 34.84 -24.27 118.51
C TYR A 506 33.35 -24.47 118.84
N HIS A 507 32.72 -23.49 119.49
CA HIS A 507 31.32 -23.59 119.86
C HIS A 507 30.39 -23.55 118.65
N THR A 508 30.74 -22.80 117.61
CA THR A 508 30.02 -22.82 116.33
C THR A 508 30.05 -24.21 115.70
N GLN A 509 31.23 -24.83 115.59
CA GLN A 509 31.36 -26.16 115.00
C GLN A 509 30.52 -27.19 115.76
N ASN A 510 30.53 -27.12 117.10
CA ASN A 510 29.67 -27.96 117.94
C ASN A 510 28.18 -27.69 117.71
N LEU A 511 27.78 -26.43 117.63
CA LEU A 511 26.38 -26.06 117.37
C LEU A 511 25.91 -26.54 115.99
N VAL A 512 26.76 -26.42 114.97
CA VAL A 512 26.53 -26.97 113.63
C VAL A 512 26.38 -28.49 113.69
N TRP A 513 27.21 -29.17 114.49
CA TRP A 513 27.08 -30.61 114.69
C TRP A 513 25.73 -30.98 115.32
N TYR A 514 25.36 -30.34 116.44
CA TYR A 514 24.07 -30.61 117.12
C TYR A 514 22.86 -30.33 116.22
N THR A 515 22.88 -29.22 115.47
CA THR A 515 21.77 -28.86 114.57
C THR A 515 21.67 -29.80 113.37
N ASN A 516 22.79 -30.31 112.85
CA ASN A 516 22.75 -31.38 111.84
C ASN A 516 22.11 -32.66 112.39
N GLN A 517 22.40 -33.01 113.65
CA GLN A 517 21.79 -34.16 114.30
C GLN A 517 20.28 -33.95 114.54
N LEU A 518 19.89 -32.73 114.93
CA LEU A 518 18.48 -32.34 115.07
C LEU A 518 17.73 -32.48 113.74
N ALA A 519 18.29 -31.96 112.64
CA ALA A 519 17.69 -32.05 111.32
C ALA A 519 17.52 -33.49 110.83
N LYS A 520 18.44 -34.40 111.17
CA LYS A 520 18.36 -35.81 110.78
C LYS A 520 17.36 -36.62 111.61
N ARG A 521 17.16 -36.27 112.88
CA ARG A 521 16.42 -37.10 113.86
C ARG A 521 15.00 -36.64 114.14
N ARG A 522 14.63 -35.39 113.82
CA ARG A 522 13.30 -34.85 114.09
C ARG A 522 12.27 -35.39 113.08
N GLU A 523 11.11 -35.83 113.57
CA GLU A 523 9.97 -36.19 112.71
C GLU A 523 9.26 -34.94 112.18
N GLY A 524 8.99 -34.91 110.86
CA GLY A 524 8.41 -33.79 110.13
C GLY A 524 9.37 -33.14 109.13
N LYS A 525 8.90 -32.81 107.92
CA LYS A 525 9.69 -32.10 106.88
C LYS A 525 9.50 -30.58 107.02
N ASP A 526 10.11 -30.01 108.05
CA ASP A 526 10.22 -28.56 108.17
C ASP A 526 11.48 -28.05 107.47
N SER A 527 11.30 -27.10 106.55
CA SER A 527 12.37 -26.50 105.75
C SER A 527 13.33 -25.68 106.62
N ILE A 528 12.85 -25.10 107.72
CA ILE A 528 13.64 -24.28 108.64
C ILE A 528 14.64 -25.16 109.41
N THR A 529 14.20 -26.29 109.96
CA THR A 529 15.07 -27.23 110.67
C THR A 529 16.16 -27.78 109.75
N THR A 530 15.83 -28.04 108.48
CA THR A 530 16.78 -28.57 107.48
C THR A 530 17.87 -27.57 107.11
N ILE A 531 17.54 -26.27 107.00
CA ILE A 531 18.48 -25.22 106.58
C ILE A 531 19.32 -24.62 107.73
N THR A 532 18.90 -24.83 108.97
CA THR A 532 19.55 -24.26 110.18
C THR A 532 21.06 -24.55 110.29
N PRO A 533 21.57 -25.79 110.08
CA PRO A 533 23.01 -26.07 110.19
C PRO A 533 23.84 -25.38 109.09
N VAL A 534 23.23 -25.10 107.95
CA VAL A 534 23.86 -24.35 106.86
C VAL A 534 23.91 -22.87 107.23
N LYS A 535 22.82 -22.33 107.79
CA LYS A 535 22.75 -20.92 108.21
C LYS A 535 23.74 -20.59 109.33
N ILE A 536 23.92 -21.46 110.32
CA ILE A 536 24.88 -21.23 111.41
C ILE A 536 26.32 -21.16 110.88
N ARG A 537 26.69 -22.03 109.93
CA ARG A 537 27.99 -21.97 109.25
C ARG A 537 28.21 -20.73 108.40
N GLN A 538 27.13 -20.13 107.91
CA GLN A 538 27.19 -18.88 107.13
C GLN A 538 27.21 -17.63 108.02
N GLN A 539 26.97 -17.74 109.32
CA GLN A 539 26.81 -16.59 110.22
C GLN A 539 27.93 -16.44 111.25
N ALA A 540 28.64 -17.53 111.52
CA ALA A 540 29.85 -17.56 112.33
C ALA A 540 31.07 -17.58 111.41
#